data_AF-A0A3N5GP58-F1
#
_entry.id   AF-A0A3N5GP58-F1
#
_cell.length_a   1.000
_cell.length_b   1.000
_cell.length_c   1.000
_cell.angle_alpha   90.00
_cell.angle_beta   90.00
_cell.angle_gamma   90.00
#
_symmetry.space_group_name_H-M   'P 1'
#
loop_
_entity.id
_entity.type
_entity.pdbx_description
1 polymer ?
#
loop_
_entity_poly.entity_id
_entity_poly.type
_entity_poly.pdbx_seq_one_letter_code
_entity_poly.pdbx_strand_id
1 'polypeptide(L)'
;MQAIGLTLDTATVVVILCMATMGLNLLVGYTGLVSFGHSAWFGIGGYAAALAQLHWFKGQIVMPLLFSFAFTAVLALVVGFLILRRRGVYFSLLTLALCALTFAIAFRWTRVTGGEGGLGGIERYRLGPLNLDDPWIFYGVVALTGLAVLYALLRVVRSPFGHVLVAIRENEQRATFQGYDTNKYKLAAFVLSTSITGLAGALLVFDHRLAAAESTTVAFSGELLAMVVIGGMRSFLGPALGVLFYILFRELFSIYTDNWLLWFGLIFVGFILFSPTGLTGIWGKLRRRWKPPPEESAAMSRRKIYEGLPLPDFLRPAPWQGEMPLEVERVSKHFGGIRAVENAHLSVHAGEVHALIGPNGAGKTTLFNLVSGMF
;
A
#
# COMPACT_ATOMS: atom_id res chain seq x y z
N MET A 1 -22.10 15.81 20.78
CA MET A 1 -21.83 14.89 19.65
C MET A 1 -22.99 14.80 18.66
N GLN A 2 -24.27 14.86 19.08
CA GLN A 2 -25.42 14.89 18.14
C GLN A 2 -25.56 16.17 17.29
N ALA A 3 -24.94 17.29 17.68
CA ALA A 3 -25.08 18.57 16.97
C ALA A 3 -24.42 18.61 15.56
N ILE A 4 -23.64 17.60 15.18
CA ILE A 4 -22.96 17.49 13.87
C ILE A 4 -23.37 16.19 13.15
N GLY A 5 -24.43 15.49 13.60
CA GLY A 5 -24.87 14.22 12.99
C GLY A 5 -23.91 13.03 13.20
N LEU A 6 -22.79 13.20 13.90
CA LEU A 6 -21.83 12.13 14.18
C LEU A 6 -22.41 11.14 15.20
N THR A 7 -22.80 9.97 14.71
CA THR A 7 -23.30 8.86 15.53
C THR A 7 -22.19 7.86 15.86
N LEU A 8 -22.49 6.94 16.79
CA LEU A 8 -21.58 5.84 17.12
C LEU A 8 -21.36 4.90 15.92
N ASP A 9 -22.39 4.73 15.09
CA ASP A 9 -22.31 4.01 13.82
C ASP A 9 -21.29 4.67 12.88
N THR A 10 -21.39 5.99 12.70
CA THR A 10 -20.41 6.76 11.93
C THR A 10 -18.99 6.59 12.49
N ALA A 11 -18.81 6.60 13.81
CA ALA A 11 -17.51 6.38 14.45
C ALA A 11 -16.96 4.97 14.18
N THR A 12 -17.82 3.95 14.15
CA THR A 12 -17.45 2.58 13.80
C THR A 12 -16.99 2.49 12.35
N VAL A 13 -17.74 3.10 11.42
CA VAL A 13 -17.38 3.20 10.00
C VAL A 13 -16.06 3.95 9.80
N VAL A 14 -15.77 5.02 10.56
CA VAL A 14 -14.47 5.72 10.53
C VAL A 14 -13.33 4.72 10.79
N VAL A 15 -13.43 3.93 11.86
CA VAL A 15 -12.36 2.97 12.22
C VAL A 15 -12.20 1.91 11.14
N ILE A 16 -13.31 1.40 10.60
CA ILE A 16 -13.32 0.40 9.52
C ILE A 16 -12.63 0.93 8.26
N LEU A 17 -13.01 2.13 7.81
CA LEU A 17 -12.40 2.76 6.64
C LEU A 17 -10.94 3.14 6.90
N CYS A 18 -10.56 3.49 8.13
CA CYS A 18 -9.16 3.69 8.51
C CYS A 18 -8.35 2.40 8.30
N MET A 19 -8.85 1.23 8.71
CA MET A 19 -8.19 -0.05 8.43
C MET A 19 -8.05 -0.31 6.93
N ALA A 20 -9.14 -0.12 6.17
CA ALA A 20 -9.15 -0.34 4.72
C ALA A 20 -8.13 0.55 3.99
N THR A 21 -8.13 1.85 4.31
CA THR A 21 -7.25 2.85 3.70
C THR A 21 -5.80 2.73 4.16
N MET A 22 -5.52 2.31 5.40
CA MET A 22 -4.17 1.97 5.86
C MET A 22 -3.64 0.71 5.14
N GLY A 23 -4.49 -0.28 4.93
CA GLY A 23 -4.19 -1.44 4.09
C GLY A 23 -3.82 -1.00 2.67
N LEU A 24 -4.64 -0.17 2.03
CA LEU A 24 -4.34 0.39 0.70
C LEU A 24 -3.04 1.22 0.69
N ASN A 25 -2.80 2.02 1.73
CA ASN A 25 -1.61 2.85 1.83
C ASN A 25 -0.32 2.04 1.97
N LEU A 26 -0.38 0.80 2.45
CA LEU A 26 0.79 -0.10 2.41
C LEU A 26 1.27 -0.31 0.97
N LEU A 27 0.35 -0.52 0.02
CA LEU A 27 0.71 -0.66 -1.39
C LEU A 27 1.06 0.69 -2.02
N VAL A 28 0.15 1.66 -1.93
CA VAL A 28 0.29 2.95 -2.63
C VAL A 28 1.43 3.76 -2.02
N GLY A 29 1.39 3.95 -0.70
CA GLY A 29 2.35 4.73 0.06
C GLY A 29 3.73 4.07 0.12
N TYR A 30 3.85 2.80 0.49
CA TYR A 30 5.17 2.19 0.74
C TYR A 30 5.79 1.49 -0.47
N THR A 31 5.00 0.86 -1.35
CA THR A 31 5.55 0.14 -2.52
C THR A 31 5.51 0.95 -3.81
N GLY A 32 4.69 2.02 -3.87
CA GLY A 32 4.48 2.80 -5.10
C GLY A 32 3.49 2.17 -6.09
N LEU A 33 2.85 1.06 -5.71
CA LEU A 33 1.87 0.38 -6.54
C LEU A 33 0.49 1.01 -6.34
N VAL A 34 0.03 1.77 -7.33
CA VAL A 34 -1.32 2.37 -7.31
C VAL A 34 -2.35 1.33 -7.73
N SER A 35 -3.22 0.93 -6.79
CA SER A 35 -4.31 -0.01 -7.05
C SER A 35 -5.67 0.70 -7.04
N PHE A 36 -6.46 0.47 -8.09
CA PHE A 36 -7.85 0.92 -8.22
C PHE A 36 -8.84 -0.23 -8.02
N GLY A 37 -8.42 -1.30 -7.32
CA GLY A 37 -9.25 -2.48 -7.08
C GLY A 37 -9.40 -2.86 -5.61
N HIS A 38 -9.10 -1.96 -4.68
CA HIS A 38 -9.17 -2.27 -3.24
C HIS A 38 -10.60 -2.44 -2.72
N SER A 39 -11.59 -1.81 -3.34
CA SER A 39 -12.99 -2.09 -3.03
C SER A 39 -13.37 -3.53 -3.36
N ALA A 40 -12.80 -4.14 -4.41
CA ALA A 40 -13.01 -5.54 -4.73
C ALA A 40 -12.63 -6.43 -3.54
N TRP A 41 -11.45 -6.21 -2.96
CA TRP A 41 -10.95 -6.96 -1.79
C TRP A 41 -11.79 -6.68 -0.54
N PHE A 42 -12.22 -5.43 -0.37
CA PHE A 42 -13.14 -5.03 0.69
C PHE A 42 -14.44 -5.83 0.63
N GLY A 43 -15.14 -5.80 -0.51
CA GLY A 43 -16.38 -6.53 -0.66
C GLY A 43 -16.21 -8.05 -0.71
N ILE A 44 -15.11 -8.59 -1.28
CA ILE A 44 -14.80 -10.03 -1.22
C ILE A 44 -14.70 -10.49 0.23
N GLY A 45 -14.02 -9.74 1.10
CA GLY A 45 -13.98 -10.05 2.53
C GLY A 45 -15.36 -9.97 3.19
N GLY A 46 -16.13 -8.92 2.87
CA GLY A 46 -17.52 -8.78 3.29
C GLY A 46 -18.39 -9.99 2.95
N TYR A 47 -18.40 -10.39 1.69
CA TYR A 47 -19.15 -11.55 1.21
C TYR A 47 -18.62 -12.87 1.78
N ALA A 48 -17.31 -13.03 1.93
CA ALA A 48 -16.72 -14.22 2.54
C ALA A 48 -17.18 -14.38 4.00
N ALA A 49 -17.19 -13.29 4.78
CA ALA A 49 -17.69 -13.31 6.15
C ALA A 49 -19.20 -13.58 6.21
N ALA A 50 -20.00 -12.90 5.38
CA ALA A 50 -21.45 -13.12 5.32
C ALA A 50 -21.79 -14.58 5.00
N LEU A 51 -21.19 -15.12 3.94
CA LEU A 51 -21.43 -16.49 3.51
C LEU A 51 -20.97 -17.51 4.55
N ALA A 52 -19.82 -17.30 5.17
CA ALA A 52 -19.32 -18.18 6.23
C ALA A 52 -20.24 -18.17 7.46
N GLN A 53 -20.78 -17.00 7.85
CA GLN A 53 -21.73 -16.93 8.96
C GLN A 53 -23.05 -17.63 8.62
N LEU A 54 -23.61 -17.38 7.44
CA LEU A 54 -24.92 -17.92 7.05
C LEU A 54 -24.90 -19.46 6.90
N HIS A 55 -23.79 -20.03 6.44
CA HIS A 55 -23.72 -21.47 6.12
C HIS A 55 -23.00 -22.32 7.16
N TRP A 56 -21.90 -21.83 7.74
CA TRP A 56 -21.01 -22.67 8.57
C TRP A 56 -20.94 -22.24 10.02
N PHE A 57 -20.97 -20.94 10.30
CA PHE A 57 -20.72 -20.38 11.62
C PHE A 57 -21.88 -19.50 12.10
N LYS A 58 -23.09 -20.05 12.02
CA LYS A 58 -24.30 -19.40 12.56
C LYS A 58 -24.08 -19.09 14.04
N GLY A 59 -24.52 -17.94 14.51
CA GLY A 59 -24.36 -17.58 15.92
C GLY A 59 -22.97 -17.04 16.31
N GLN A 60 -22.02 -16.89 15.38
CA GLN A 60 -20.63 -16.52 15.69
C GLN A 60 -20.14 -15.36 14.82
N ILE A 61 -19.19 -14.57 15.33
CA ILE A 61 -18.54 -13.47 14.59
C ILE A 61 -17.06 -13.75 14.32
N VAL A 62 -16.35 -14.40 15.25
CA VAL A 62 -14.89 -14.56 15.16
C VAL A 62 -14.51 -15.52 14.05
N MET A 63 -15.19 -16.66 13.96
CA MET A 63 -14.89 -17.66 12.93
C MET A 63 -15.15 -17.13 11.50
N PRO A 64 -16.28 -16.45 11.20
CA PRO A 64 -16.45 -15.77 9.93
C PRO A 64 -15.38 -14.72 9.62
N LEU A 65 -14.96 -13.91 10.60
CA LEU A 65 -13.91 -12.90 10.41
C LEU A 65 -12.56 -13.54 10.08
N LEU A 66 -12.17 -14.59 10.81
CA LEU A 66 -10.94 -15.33 10.56
C LEU A 66 -10.98 -16.04 9.20
N PHE A 67 -12.11 -16.65 8.86
CA PHE A 67 -12.32 -17.26 7.55
C PHE A 67 -12.19 -16.23 6.44
N SER A 68 -12.85 -15.07 6.57
CA SER A 68 -12.75 -13.98 5.60
C SER A 68 -11.31 -13.53 5.42
N PHE A 69 -10.58 -13.27 6.51
CA PHE A 69 -9.18 -12.85 6.44
C PHE A 69 -8.31 -13.87 5.71
N ALA A 70 -8.44 -15.16 6.05
CA ALA A 70 -7.69 -16.23 5.41
C ALA A 70 -8.08 -16.42 3.94
N PHE A 71 -9.37 -16.38 3.62
CA PHE A 71 -9.89 -16.50 2.27
C PHE A 71 -9.40 -15.37 1.37
N THR A 72 -9.47 -14.12 1.85
CA THR A 72 -8.94 -12.95 1.14
C THR A 72 -7.43 -13.08 0.94
N ALA A 73 -6.67 -13.54 1.94
CA ALA A 73 -5.23 -13.73 1.82
C ALA A 73 -4.85 -14.76 0.75
N VAL A 74 -5.53 -15.91 0.74
CA VAL A 74 -5.29 -16.98 -0.25
C VAL A 74 -5.67 -16.52 -1.65
N LEU A 75 -6.83 -15.88 -1.81
CA LEU A 75 -7.26 -15.37 -3.11
C LEU A 75 -6.33 -14.26 -3.61
N ALA A 76 -5.89 -13.37 -2.72
CA ALA A 76 -4.92 -12.33 -3.04
C ALA A 76 -3.55 -12.88 -3.42
N LEU A 77 -3.13 -14.02 -2.86
CA LEU A 77 -1.90 -14.68 -3.25
C LEU A 77 -1.97 -15.15 -4.71
N VAL A 78 -3.07 -15.82 -5.08
CA VAL A 78 -3.29 -16.34 -6.44
C VAL A 78 -3.42 -15.21 -7.46
N VAL A 79 -4.30 -14.24 -7.17
CA VAL A 79 -4.56 -13.11 -8.07
C VAL A 79 -3.35 -12.19 -8.12
N GLY A 80 -2.74 -11.88 -6.97
CA GLY A 80 -1.54 -11.04 -6.88
C GLY A 80 -0.37 -11.61 -7.67
N PHE A 81 -0.17 -12.93 -7.65
CA PHE A 81 0.86 -13.59 -8.45
C PHE A 81 0.68 -13.37 -9.96
N LEU A 82 -0.57 -13.26 -10.43
CA LEU A 82 -0.87 -12.96 -11.83
C LEU A 82 -0.73 -11.46 -12.13
N ILE A 83 -1.33 -10.61 -11.28
CA ILE A 83 -1.43 -9.17 -11.52
C ILE A 83 -0.05 -8.48 -11.44
N LEU A 84 0.80 -8.87 -10.49
CA LEU A 84 2.12 -8.25 -10.27
C LEU A 84 3.15 -8.53 -11.36
N ARG A 85 2.83 -9.39 -12.33
CA ARG A 85 3.65 -9.58 -13.54
C ARG A 85 3.63 -8.35 -14.45
N ARG A 86 2.65 -7.47 -14.29
CA ARG A 86 2.53 -6.21 -15.05
C ARG A 86 3.02 -5.05 -14.20
N ARG A 87 3.73 -4.10 -14.84
CA ARG A 87 4.35 -2.94 -14.17
C ARG A 87 3.60 -1.65 -14.51
N GLY A 88 3.68 -0.67 -13.60
CA GLY A 88 3.15 0.67 -13.81
C GLY A 88 1.65 0.70 -14.06
N VAL A 89 1.22 1.45 -15.08
CA VAL A 89 -0.20 1.70 -15.40
C VAL A 89 -0.98 0.39 -15.67
N TYR A 90 -0.33 -0.62 -16.25
CA TYR A 90 -0.98 -1.91 -16.52
C TYR A 90 -1.40 -2.64 -15.24
N PHE A 91 -0.66 -2.49 -14.13
CA PHE A 91 -1.06 -3.02 -12.83
C PHE A 91 -2.36 -2.36 -12.38
N SER A 92 -2.42 -1.03 -12.42
CA SER A 92 -3.59 -0.24 -12.05
C SER A 92 -4.83 -0.61 -12.87
N LEU A 93 -4.69 -0.72 -14.20
CA LEU A 93 -5.77 -1.12 -15.10
C LEU A 93 -6.28 -2.54 -14.80
N LEU A 94 -5.38 -3.48 -14.51
CA LEU A 94 -5.76 -4.85 -14.18
C LEU A 94 -6.49 -4.94 -12.83
N THR A 95 -6.11 -4.10 -11.85
CA THR A 95 -6.85 -4.02 -10.58
C THR A 95 -8.22 -3.38 -10.74
N LEU A 96 -8.38 -2.40 -11.64
CA LEU A 96 -9.67 -1.82 -11.98
C LEU A 96 -10.57 -2.86 -12.68
N ALA A 97 -10.01 -3.63 -13.61
CA ALA A 97 -10.74 -4.72 -14.26
C ALA A 97 -11.19 -5.80 -13.26
N LEU A 98 -10.35 -6.16 -12.29
CA LEU A 98 -10.72 -7.07 -11.20
C LEU A 98 -11.89 -6.51 -10.38
N CYS A 99 -11.89 -5.21 -10.10
CA CYS A 99 -12.97 -4.53 -9.41
C CYS A 99 -14.28 -4.62 -10.19
N ALA A 100 -14.26 -4.27 -11.48
CA ALA A 100 -15.44 -4.35 -12.34
C ALA A 100 -15.98 -5.79 -12.47
N LEU A 101 -15.08 -6.78 -12.58
CA LEU A 101 -15.44 -8.20 -12.60
C LEU A 101 -16.10 -8.63 -11.27
N THR A 102 -15.52 -8.24 -10.14
CA THR A 102 -16.05 -8.56 -8.81
C THR A 102 -17.43 -7.95 -8.62
N PHE A 103 -17.61 -6.69 -9.01
CA PHE A 103 -18.92 -6.03 -8.99
C PHE A 103 -19.93 -6.74 -9.89
N ALA A 104 -19.57 -7.08 -11.13
CA ALA A 104 -20.46 -7.79 -12.03
C ALA A 104 -20.89 -9.16 -11.47
N ILE A 105 -19.97 -9.88 -10.83
CA ILE A 105 -20.25 -11.14 -10.15
C ILE A 105 -21.20 -10.90 -8.96
N ALA A 106 -20.87 -9.95 -8.08
CA ALA A 106 -21.65 -9.65 -6.89
C ALA A 106 -23.08 -9.20 -7.23
N PHE A 107 -23.23 -8.37 -8.26
CA PHE A 107 -24.52 -7.81 -8.66
C PHE A 107 -25.39 -8.80 -9.45
N ARG A 108 -24.78 -9.67 -10.27
CA ARG A 108 -25.54 -10.59 -11.16
C ARG A 108 -25.74 -12.00 -10.61
N TRP A 109 -24.88 -12.47 -9.69
CA TRP A 109 -24.95 -13.85 -9.18
C TRP A 109 -25.89 -14.00 -7.98
N THR A 110 -27.20 -13.81 -8.21
CA THR A 110 -28.23 -13.78 -7.16
C THR A 110 -28.19 -14.98 -6.21
N ARG A 111 -27.92 -16.19 -6.71
CA ARG A 111 -27.89 -17.41 -5.89
C ARG A 111 -26.84 -17.39 -4.77
N VAL A 112 -25.70 -16.73 -4.99
CA VAL A 112 -24.57 -16.77 -4.04
C VAL A 112 -24.44 -15.44 -3.30
N THR A 113 -24.62 -14.31 -3.98
CA THR A 113 -24.36 -12.98 -3.40
C THR A 113 -25.64 -12.21 -3.08
N GLY A 114 -26.82 -12.76 -3.38
CA GLY A 114 -28.09 -12.06 -3.30
C GLY A 114 -28.31 -11.04 -4.43
N GLY A 115 -27.33 -10.86 -5.32
CA GLY A 115 -27.41 -9.95 -6.46
C GLY A 115 -27.54 -8.49 -6.01
N GLU A 116 -28.44 -7.75 -6.64
CA GLU A 116 -28.77 -6.36 -6.29
C GLU A 116 -29.26 -6.19 -4.85
N GLY A 117 -29.95 -7.20 -4.29
CA GLY A 117 -30.45 -7.14 -2.91
C GLY A 117 -29.39 -7.40 -1.83
N GLY A 118 -28.23 -7.95 -2.20
CA GLY A 118 -27.19 -8.35 -1.26
C GLY A 118 -27.57 -9.52 -0.35
N LEU A 119 -26.68 -9.86 0.59
CA LEU A 119 -26.92 -10.90 1.61
C LEU A 119 -27.27 -10.26 2.95
N GLY A 120 -28.53 -10.43 3.37
CA GLY A 120 -29.02 -10.07 4.71
C GLY A 120 -29.01 -11.26 5.69
N GLY A 121 -29.64 -11.08 6.85
CA GLY A 121 -29.72 -12.11 7.90
C GLY A 121 -28.42 -12.28 8.71
N ILE A 122 -27.58 -11.25 8.70
CA ILE A 122 -26.29 -11.21 9.40
C ILE A 122 -26.56 -10.67 10.79
N GLU A 123 -26.20 -11.45 11.81
CA GLU A 123 -26.52 -11.14 13.20
C GLU A 123 -25.23 -11.00 14.03
N ARG A 124 -25.24 -10.04 14.97
CA ARG A 124 -24.14 -9.84 15.92
C ARG A 124 -24.47 -10.59 17.21
N TYR A 125 -23.86 -11.76 17.36
CA TYR A 125 -24.09 -12.59 18.53
C TYR A 125 -23.12 -12.29 19.67
N ARG A 126 -23.36 -12.91 20.82
CA ARG A 126 -22.52 -12.76 22.01
C ARG A 126 -21.13 -13.37 21.77
N LEU A 127 -20.11 -12.63 22.17
CA LEU A 127 -18.74 -13.12 22.28
C LEU A 127 -18.44 -13.42 23.75
N GLY A 128 -18.74 -14.63 24.19
CA GLY A 128 -18.70 -14.98 25.62
C GLY A 128 -19.65 -14.08 26.43
N PRO A 129 -19.17 -13.32 27.43
CA PRO A 129 -20.03 -12.42 28.22
C PRO A 129 -20.40 -11.12 27.50
N LEU A 130 -19.76 -10.79 26.37
CA LEU A 130 -19.97 -9.52 25.66
C LEU A 130 -21.10 -9.64 24.65
N ASN A 131 -22.11 -8.77 24.74
CA ASN A 131 -23.19 -8.70 23.76
C ASN A 131 -22.83 -7.77 22.59
N LEU A 132 -22.45 -8.32 21.44
CA LEU A 132 -22.06 -7.52 20.28
C LEU A 132 -23.24 -6.88 19.54
N ASP A 133 -24.46 -7.22 19.91
CA ASP A 133 -25.67 -6.52 19.46
C ASP A 133 -25.72 -5.09 20.03
N ASP A 134 -25.06 -4.85 21.17
CA ASP A 134 -24.88 -3.51 21.73
C ASP A 134 -23.90 -2.69 20.88
N PRO A 135 -24.32 -1.53 20.32
CA PRO A 135 -23.47 -0.68 19.50
C PRO A 135 -22.17 -0.23 20.18
N TRP A 136 -22.18 0.01 21.50
CA TRP A 136 -20.98 0.43 22.24
C TRP A 136 -19.95 -0.68 22.37
N ILE A 137 -20.42 -1.90 22.67
CA ILE A 137 -19.54 -3.06 22.79
C ILE A 137 -18.96 -3.39 21.40
N PHE A 138 -19.79 -3.36 20.36
CA PHE A 138 -19.33 -3.60 18.99
C PHE A 138 -18.29 -2.56 18.54
N TYR A 139 -18.55 -1.27 18.78
CA TYR A 139 -17.57 -0.21 18.52
C TYR A 139 -16.26 -0.46 19.27
N GLY A 140 -16.31 -0.86 20.54
CA GLY A 140 -15.11 -1.19 21.33
C GLY A 140 -14.29 -2.34 20.72
N VAL A 141 -14.95 -3.39 20.23
CA VAL A 141 -14.30 -4.51 19.54
C VAL A 141 -13.68 -4.09 18.21
N VAL A 142 -14.40 -3.30 17.41
CA VAL A 142 -13.89 -2.76 16.14
C VAL A 142 -12.71 -1.82 16.38
N ALA A 143 -12.78 -0.94 17.38
CA ALA A 143 -11.70 -0.04 17.76
C ALA A 143 -10.45 -0.80 18.23
N LEU A 144 -10.63 -1.84 19.06
CA LEU A 144 -9.54 -2.70 19.49
C LEU A 144 -8.90 -3.44 18.31
N THR A 145 -9.72 -3.96 17.39
CA THR A 145 -9.25 -4.61 16.16
C THR A 145 -8.48 -3.63 15.28
N GLY A 146 -9.01 -2.41 15.10
CA GLY A 146 -8.35 -1.33 14.36
C GLY A 146 -7.01 -0.93 14.98
N LEU A 147 -6.91 -0.86 16.31
CA LEU A 147 -5.67 -0.58 17.03
C LEU A 147 -4.66 -1.72 16.88
N ALA A 148 -5.12 -2.98 16.92
CA ALA A 148 -4.27 -4.14 16.67
C ALA A 148 -3.72 -4.14 15.24
N VAL A 149 -4.56 -3.85 14.24
CA VAL A 149 -4.14 -3.71 12.82
C VAL A 149 -3.15 -2.55 12.67
N LEU A 150 -3.42 -1.40 13.29
CA LEU A 150 -2.54 -0.24 13.29
C LEU A 150 -1.15 -0.61 13.85
N TYR A 151 -1.12 -1.26 15.01
CA TYR A 151 0.11 -1.71 15.64
C TYR A 151 0.87 -2.72 14.77
N ALA A 152 0.17 -3.70 14.20
CA ALA A 152 0.77 -4.69 13.31
C ALA A 152 1.39 -4.02 12.06
N LEU A 153 0.67 -3.11 11.42
CA LEU A 153 1.16 -2.36 10.27
C LEU A 153 2.37 -1.47 10.63
N LEU A 154 2.36 -0.83 11.81
CA LEU A 154 3.52 -0.08 12.31
C LEU A 154 4.76 -0.96 12.45
N ARG A 155 4.58 -2.18 12.98
CA ARG A 155 5.68 -3.14 13.13
C ARG A 155 6.20 -3.61 11.77
N VAL A 156 5.32 -3.90 10.83
CA VAL A 156 5.70 -4.30 9.46
C VAL A 156 6.47 -3.18 8.76
N VAL A 157 5.95 -1.95 8.79
CA VAL A 157 6.56 -0.80 8.12
C VAL A 157 7.91 -0.41 8.72
N ARG A 158 8.09 -0.56 10.04
CA ARG A 158 9.37 -0.26 10.72
C ARG A 158 10.37 -1.42 10.70
N SER A 159 9.98 -2.58 10.18
CA SER A 159 10.86 -3.73 10.04
C SER A 159 11.74 -3.63 8.78
N PRO A 160 12.77 -4.49 8.63
CA PRO A 160 13.55 -4.56 7.39
C PRO A 160 12.68 -4.74 6.14
N PHE A 161 11.57 -5.47 6.24
CA PHE A 161 10.61 -5.64 5.16
C PHE A 161 10.07 -4.29 4.66
N GLY A 162 9.64 -3.42 5.58
CA GLY A 162 9.13 -2.09 5.24
C GLY A 162 10.19 -1.18 4.60
N HIS A 163 11.45 -1.25 5.05
CA HIS A 163 12.55 -0.51 4.41
C HIS A 163 12.82 -0.99 2.98
N VAL A 164 12.74 -2.30 2.73
CA VAL A 164 12.85 -2.86 1.37
C VAL A 164 11.71 -2.38 0.49
N LEU A 165 10.47 -2.32 0.99
CA LEU A 165 9.34 -1.77 0.24
C LEU A 165 9.59 -0.31 -0.19
N VAL A 166 10.07 0.53 0.72
CA VAL A 166 10.43 1.91 0.40
C VAL A 166 11.55 1.97 -0.64
N ALA A 167 12.57 1.11 -0.53
CA ALA A 167 13.63 1.04 -1.53
C ALA A 167 13.09 0.64 -2.92
N ILE A 168 12.17 -0.32 -2.98
CA ILE A 168 11.47 -0.72 -4.22
C ILE A 168 10.69 0.45 -4.82
N ARG A 169 9.99 1.22 -3.98
CA ARG A 169 9.24 2.40 -4.43
C ARG A 169 10.14 3.48 -5.02
N GLU A 170 11.27 3.78 -4.37
CA GLU A 170 12.20 4.81 -4.84
C GLU A 170 12.90 4.39 -6.14
N ASN A 171 13.41 3.16 -6.20
CA ASN A 171 13.98 2.60 -7.41
C ASN A 171 14.04 1.07 -7.37
N GLU A 172 13.05 0.43 -8.00
CA GLU A 172 12.95 -1.04 -8.07
C GLU A 172 14.22 -1.68 -8.65
N GLN A 173 14.80 -1.10 -9.70
CA GLN A 173 15.99 -1.64 -10.36
C GLN A 173 17.21 -1.65 -9.42
N ARG A 174 17.39 -0.60 -8.63
CA ARG A 174 18.46 -0.54 -7.61
C ARG A 174 18.24 -1.53 -6.47
N ALA A 175 16.99 -1.73 -6.04
CA ALA A 175 16.69 -2.76 -5.03
C ALA A 175 17.03 -4.16 -5.55
N THR A 176 16.74 -4.46 -6.82
CA THR A 176 17.15 -5.72 -7.46
C THR A 176 18.66 -5.88 -7.49
N PHE A 177 19.42 -4.82 -7.80
CA PHE A 177 20.89 -4.86 -7.79
C PHE A 177 21.50 -5.16 -6.43
N GLN A 178 20.80 -4.84 -5.34
CA GLN A 178 21.23 -5.22 -3.98
C GLN A 178 20.88 -6.67 -3.63
N GLY A 179 20.30 -7.43 -4.55
CA GLY A 179 19.94 -8.85 -4.36
C GLY A 179 18.53 -9.09 -3.83
N TYR A 180 17.68 -8.07 -3.69
CA TYR A 180 16.30 -8.26 -3.25
C TYR A 180 15.40 -8.79 -4.38
N ASP A 181 14.67 -9.87 -4.11
CA ASP A 181 13.61 -10.36 -5.00
C ASP A 181 12.35 -9.48 -4.88
N THR A 182 12.34 -8.36 -5.60
CA THR A 182 11.30 -7.32 -5.50
C THR A 182 9.89 -7.85 -5.70
N ASN A 183 9.71 -8.90 -6.52
CA ASN A 183 8.39 -9.47 -6.80
C ASN A 183 7.81 -10.19 -5.58
N LYS A 184 8.63 -10.91 -4.79
CA LYS A 184 8.17 -11.54 -3.54
C LYS A 184 7.74 -10.50 -2.52
N TYR A 185 8.50 -9.41 -2.37
CA TYR A 185 8.15 -8.31 -1.46
C TYR A 185 6.85 -7.60 -1.88
N LYS A 186 6.68 -7.32 -3.17
CA LYS A 186 5.44 -6.73 -3.71
C LYS A 186 4.24 -7.68 -3.52
N LEU A 187 4.42 -8.99 -3.72
CA LEU A 187 3.37 -9.97 -3.50
C LEU A 187 2.96 -10.08 -2.03
N ALA A 188 3.94 -10.15 -1.11
CA ALA A 188 3.67 -10.16 0.32
C ALA A 188 2.96 -8.87 0.77
N ALA A 189 3.39 -7.70 0.27
CA ALA A 189 2.73 -6.43 0.55
C ALA A 189 1.29 -6.39 0.00
N PHE A 190 1.07 -6.96 -1.19
CA PHE A 190 -0.26 -7.06 -1.81
C PHE A 190 -1.20 -7.95 -1.00
N VAL A 191 -0.75 -9.15 -0.60
CA VAL A 191 -1.53 -10.07 0.23
C VAL A 191 -1.85 -9.42 1.58
N LEU A 192 -0.87 -8.82 2.25
CA LEU A 192 -1.09 -8.17 3.55
C LEU A 192 -2.08 -7.00 3.43
N SER A 193 -1.91 -6.15 2.42
CA SER A 193 -2.79 -5.01 2.14
C SER A 193 -4.23 -5.44 1.93
N THR A 194 -4.44 -6.37 1.00
CA THR A 194 -5.78 -6.84 0.62
C THR A 194 -6.46 -7.63 1.72
N SER A 195 -5.72 -8.41 2.52
CA SER A 195 -6.26 -9.14 3.68
C SER A 195 -6.79 -8.20 4.75
N ILE A 196 -6.07 -7.10 5.02
CA ILE A 196 -6.52 -6.05 5.96
C ILE A 196 -7.75 -5.32 5.41
N THR A 197 -7.75 -5.01 4.11
CA THR A 197 -8.90 -4.40 3.45
C THR A 197 -10.13 -5.32 3.46
N GLY A 198 -9.95 -6.63 3.26
CA GLY A 198 -11.02 -7.63 3.36
C GLY A 198 -11.55 -7.80 4.79
N LEU A 199 -10.68 -7.76 5.79
CA LEU A 199 -11.10 -7.73 7.20
C LEU A 199 -11.95 -6.50 7.51
N ALA A 200 -11.57 -5.32 7.01
CA ALA A 200 -12.37 -4.11 7.15
C ALA A 200 -13.75 -4.28 6.50
N GLY A 201 -13.81 -4.87 5.30
CA GLY A 201 -15.09 -5.14 4.63
C GLY A 201 -15.96 -6.14 5.39
N ALA A 202 -15.38 -7.19 5.96
CA ALA A 202 -16.08 -8.12 6.83
C ALA A 202 -16.69 -7.42 8.06
N LEU A 203 -15.95 -6.53 8.70
CA LEU A 203 -16.45 -5.75 9.83
C LEU A 203 -17.58 -4.79 9.42
N LEU A 204 -17.51 -4.17 8.23
CA LEU A 204 -18.59 -3.32 7.69
C LEU A 204 -19.87 -4.11 7.41
N VAL A 205 -19.75 -5.39 7.07
CA VAL A 205 -20.91 -6.25 6.88
C VAL A 205 -21.58 -6.59 8.20
N PHE A 206 -20.81 -6.78 9.30
CA PHE A 206 -21.37 -6.99 10.63
C PHE A 206 -22.01 -5.73 11.22
N ASP A 207 -21.25 -4.62 11.26
CA ASP A 207 -21.65 -3.37 10.63
C ASP A 207 -23.13 -3.08 10.29
N HIS A 208 -23.39 -3.01 9.00
CA HIS A 208 -24.72 -2.75 8.47
C HIS A 208 -25.66 -3.98 8.47
N ARG A 209 -25.20 -5.15 8.91
CA ARG A 209 -25.91 -6.45 8.83
C ARG A 209 -26.32 -6.85 7.40
N LEU A 210 -25.60 -6.33 6.40
CA LEU A 210 -25.87 -6.53 4.99
C LEU A 210 -24.55 -6.55 4.21
N ALA A 211 -24.34 -7.59 3.39
CA ALA A 211 -23.28 -7.59 2.40
C ALA A 211 -23.85 -7.17 1.04
N ALA A 212 -23.47 -5.97 0.59
CA ALA A 212 -24.03 -5.31 -0.59
C ALA A 212 -22.97 -5.11 -1.70
N ALA A 213 -23.40 -5.17 -2.96
CA ALA A 213 -22.50 -5.16 -4.11
C ALA A 213 -21.80 -3.80 -4.31
N GLU A 214 -22.40 -2.72 -3.80
CA GLU A 214 -21.90 -1.34 -3.85
C GLU A 214 -20.48 -1.24 -3.27
N SER A 215 -20.18 -2.07 -2.26
CA SER A 215 -18.87 -2.18 -1.62
C SER A 215 -17.75 -2.70 -2.53
N THR A 216 -18.09 -3.23 -3.71
CA THR A 216 -17.14 -3.73 -4.73
C THR A 216 -17.04 -2.82 -5.96
N THR A 217 -17.70 -1.65 -5.95
CA THR A 217 -17.73 -0.74 -7.10
C THR A 217 -16.38 -0.07 -7.36
N VAL A 218 -16.15 0.30 -8.62
CA VAL A 218 -14.96 1.08 -9.02
C VAL A 218 -15.00 2.47 -8.40
N ALA A 219 -16.20 3.07 -8.28
CA ALA A 219 -16.39 4.36 -7.61
C ALA A 219 -15.88 4.32 -6.17
N PHE A 220 -16.30 3.33 -5.38
CA PHE A 220 -15.83 3.17 -4.01
C PHE A 220 -14.31 2.90 -3.93
N SER A 221 -13.72 2.18 -4.90
CA SER A 221 -12.25 2.05 -4.93
C SER A 221 -11.55 3.39 -5.16
N GLY A 222 -12.13 4.25 -6.00
CA GLY A 222 -11.64 5.61 -6.24
C GLY A 222 -11.72 6.46 -4.98
N GLU A 223 -12.82 6.34 -4.22
CA GLU A 223 -12.98 7.02 -2.94
C GLU A 223 -11.93 6.58 -1.91
N LEU A 224 -11.68 5.28 -1.76
CA LEU A 224 -10.62 4.77 -0.87
C LEU A 224 -9.24 5.32 -1.24
N LEU A 225 -8.92 5.37 -2.54
CA LEU A 225 -7.68 5.96 -3.03
C LEU A 225 -7.62 7.46 -2.73
N ALA A 226 -8.72 8.18 -2.94
CA ALA A 226 -8.82 9.59 -2.64
C ALA A 226 -8.61 9.89 -1.14
N MET A 227 -9.19 9.08 -0.24
CA MET A 227 -8.95 9.19 1.20
C MET A 227 -7.46 9.06 1.53
N VAL A 228 -6.76 8.06 0.94
CA VAL A 228 -5.32 7.88 1.15
C VAL A 228 -4.50 9.06 0.63
N VAL A 229 -4.79 9.54 -0.58
CA VAL A 229 -4.04 10.63 -1.23
C VAL A 229 -4.27 11.96 -0.51
N ILE A 230 -5.53 12.32 -0.23
CA ILE A 230 -5.90 13.56 0.48
C ILE A 230 -5.31 13.56 1.89
N GLY A 231 -5.42 12.45 2.62
CA GLY A 231 -4.81 12.32 3.96
C GLY A 231 -3.28 12.41 3.93
N GLY A 232 -2.68 11.91 2.87
CA GLY A 232 -1.24 11.97 2.58
C GLY A 232 -0.61 10.60 2.65
N MET A 233 -0.44 9.98 1.48
CA MET A 233 0.09 8.61 1.32
C MET A 233 1.51 8.39 1.88
N ARG A 234 2.31 9.47 2.03
CA ARG A 234 3.67 9.39 2.58
C ARG A 234 3.71 9.37 4.11
N SER A 235 2.58 9.65 4.77
CA SER A 235 2.45 9.57 6.22
C SER A 235 1.73 8.28 6.60
N PHE A 236 2.21 7.62 7.65
CA PHE A 236 1.58 6.39 8.14
C PHE A 236 0.14 6.62 8.64
N LEU A 237 -0.09 7.71 9.37
CA LEU A 237 -1.42 8.12 9.87
C LEU A 237 -2.20 8.99 8.88
N GLY A 238 -1.60 9.32 7.73
CA GLY A 238 -2.25 10.11 6.68
C GLY A 238 -3.60 9.55 6.26
N PRO A 239 -3.72 8.26 5.92
CA PRO A 239 -4.99 7.65 5.54
C PRO A 239 -6.12 7.84 6.56
N ALA A 240 -5.84 7.72 7.87
CA ALA A 240 -6.86 7.93 8.90
C ALA A 240 -7.39 9.38 8.92
N LEU A 241 -6.50 10.37 8.74
CA LEU A 241 -6.90 11.76 8.60
C LEU A 241 -7.72 11.98 7.32
N GLY A 242 -7.38 11.28 6.24
CA GLY A 242 -8.14 11.32 5.00
C GLY A 242 -9.55 10.73 5.12
N VAL A 243 -9.71 9.63 5.86
CA VAL A 243 -11.02 9.03 6.18
C VAL A 243 -11.86 10.00 7.01
N LEU A 244 -11.28 10.59 8.06
CA LEU A 244 -11.98 11.57 8.88
C LEU A 244 -12.43 12.77 8.05
N PHE A 245 -11.54 13.29 7.19
CA PHE A 245 -11.87 14.36 6.27
C PHE A 245 -12.99 13.96 5.31
N TYR A 246 -12.92 12.79 4.69
CA TYR A 246 -13.94 12.30 3.77
C TYR A 246 -15.31 12.16 4.45
N ILE A 247 -15.38 11.55 5.64
CA ILE A 247 -16.66 11.38 6.35
C ILE A 247 -17.26 12.73 6.73
N LEU A 248 -16.46 13.65 7.28
CA LEU A 248 -16.93 14.99 7.61
C LEU A 248 -17.38 15.74 6.34
N PHE A 249 -16.58 15.66 5.27
CA PHE A 249 -16.90 16.30 4.00
C PHE A 249 -18.22 15.77 3.43
N ARG A 250 -18.39 14.45 3.38
CA ARG A 250 -19.62 13.80 2.93
C ARG A 250 -20.82 14.25 3.76
N GLU A 251 -20.71 14.17 5.09
CA GLU A 251 -21.83 14.50 5.99
C GLU A 251 -22.24 15.97 5.87
N LEU A 252 -21.27 16.89 5.83
CA LEU A 252 -21.53 18.33 5.71
C LEU A 252 -22.09 18.69 4.33
N PHE A 253 -21.51 18.18 3.25
CA PHE A 253 -21.92 18.55 1.89
C PHE A 253 -23.18 17.84 1.43
N SER A 254 -23.43 16.61 1.88
CA SER A 254 -24.67 15.89 1.55
C SER A 254 -25.93 16.56 2.11
N ILE A 255 -25.80 17.46 3.10
CA ILE A 255 -26.90 18.30 3.58
C ILE A 255 -27.28 19.38 2.54
N TYR A 256 -26.30 19.86 1.76
CA TYR A 256 -26.49 20.97 0.83
C TYR A 256 -26.68 20.51 -0.63
N THR A 257 -26.08 19.39 -1.03
CA THR A 257 -26.14 18.90 -2.42
C THR A 257 -26.04 17.39 -2.51
N ASP A 258 -26.88 16.79 -3.35
CA ASP A 258 -26.81 15.36 -3.68
C ASP A 258 -25.54 15.02 -4.47
N ASN A 259 -24.99 16.00 -5.21
CA ASN A 259 -23.80 15.84 -6.06
C ASN A 259 -22.49 16.11 -5.30
N TRP A 260 -22.42 15.84 -3.99
CA TRP A 260 -21.23 16.07 -3.16
C TRP A 260 -20.00 15.32 -3.70
N LEU A 261 -20.20 14.17 -4.36
CA LEU A 261 -19.12 13.37 -4.95
C LEU A 261 -18.36 14.11 -6.06
N LEU A 262 -19.04 14.98 -6.83
CA LEU A 262 -18.39 15.82 -7.83
C LEU A 262 -17.42 16.80 -7.16
N TRP A 263 -17.86 17.47 -6.09
CA TRP A 263 -17.02 18.40 -5.33
C TRP A 263 -15.84 17.69 -4.66
N PHE A 264 -16.08 16.50 -4.11
CA PHE A 264 -15.02 15.67 -3.56
C PHE A 264 -13.99 15.30 -4.63
N GLY A 265 -14.44 14.91 -5.84
CA GLY A 265 -13.58 14.62 -6.98
C GLY A 265 -12.73 15.81 -7.43
N LEU A 266 -13.30 17.02 -7.47
CA LEU A 266 -12.56 18.24 -7.79
C LEU A 266 -11.46 18.54 -6.74
N ILE A 267 -11.79 18.41 -5.45
CA ILE A 267 -10.82 18.58 -4.37
C ILE A 267 -9.72 17.53 -4.47
N PHE A 268 -10.07 16.27 -4.71
CA PHE A 268 -9.11 15.18 -4.91
C PHE A 268 -8.13 15.47 -6.05
N VAL A 269 -8.63 15.89 -7.23
CA VAL A 269 -7.77 16.30 -8.35
C VAL A 269 -6.88 17.49 -7.96
N GLY A 270 -7.43 18.47 -7.23
CA GLY A 270 -6.67 19.59 -6.70
C GLY A 270 -5.52 19.15 -5.78
N PHE A 271 -5.76 18.19 -4.87
CA PHE A 271 -4.72 17.64 -4.01
C PHE A 271 -3.62 16.93 -4.81
N ILE A 272 -3.99 16.17 -5.86
CA ILE A 272 -3.01 15.51 -6.74
C ILE A 272 -2.12 16.54 -7.44
N LEU A 273 -2.71 17.62 -7.98
CA LEU A 273 -1.99 18.62 -8.76
C LEU A 273 -1.13 19.54 -7.88
N PHE A 274 -1.64 19.98 -6.73
CA PHE A 274 -1.05 21.07 -5.96
C PHE A 274 -0.42 20.63 -4.62
N SER A 275 -0.83 19.49 -4.05
CA SER A 275 -0.36 19.04 -2.73
C SER A 275 -0.16 17.51 -2.69
N PRO A 276 0.89 16.98 -3.35
CA PRO A 276 1.17 15.53 -3.40
C PRO A 276 1.53 14.92 -2.03
N THR A 277 1.72 15.75 -1.00
CA THR A 277 1.94 15.31 0.39
C THR A 277 0.65 15.21 1.21
N GLY A 278 -0.51 15.60 0.67
CA GLY A 278 -1.80 15.60 1.36
C GLY A 278 -1.88 16.55 2.56
N LEU A 279 -2.92 16.37 3.37
CA LEU A 279 -3.21 17.14 4.59
C LEU A 279 -2.08 17.06 5.62
N THR A 280 -1.46 15.88 5.78
CA THR A 280 -0.31 15.71 6.69
C THR A 280 0.90 16.56 6.30
N GLY A 281 1.14 16.76 5.01
CA GLY A 281 2.20 17.64 4.51
C GLY A 281 1.92 19.12 4.77
N ILE A 282 0.66 19.56 4.62
CA ILE A 282 0.25 20.93 4.91
C ILE A 282 0.44 21.23 6.40
N TRP A 283 0.00 20.32 7.27
CA TRP A 283 0.20 20.43 8.72
C TRP A 283 1.70 20.49 9.09
N GLY A 284 2.54 19.68 8.44
CA GLY A 284 3.98 19.71 8.63
C GLY A 284 4.63 21.04 8.23
N LYS A 285 4.22 21.61 7.09
CA LYS A 285 4.70 22.94 6.63
C LYS A 285 4.25 24.06 7.57
N LEU A 286 2.99 24.03 8.00
CA LEU A 286 2.44 25.02 8.94
C LEU A 286 3.12 24.93 10.31
N ARG A 287 3.34 23.71 10.83
CA ARG A 287 4.08 23.49 12.07
C ARG A 287 5.52 23.98 11.98
N ARG A 288 6.22 23.77 10.86
CA ARG A 288 7.58 24.30 10.64
C ARG A 288 7.62 25.82 10.59
N ARG A 289 6.53 26.48 10.17
CA ARG A 289 6.40 27.93 10.20
C ARG A 289 6.22 28.49 11.62
N TRP A 290 5.56 27.74 12.51
CA TRP A 290 5.29 28.16 13.89
C TRP A 290 6.32 27.68 14.92
N LYS A 291 6.92 26.52 14.68
CA LYS A 291 8.07 25.99 15.41
C LYS A 291 9.09 25.60 14.36
N PRO A 292 9.88 26.56 13.84
CA PRO A 292 11.05 26.20 13.04
C PRO A 292 11.86 25.19 13.86
N PRO A 293 12.30 24.06 13.25
CA PRO A 293 13.28 23.22 13.92
C PRO A 293 14.41 24.14 14.37
N PRO A 294 15.00 23.92 15.56
CA PRO A 294 16.14 24.72 15.98
C PRO A 294 17.11 24.73 14.80
N GLU A 295 17.46 25.93 14.32
CA GLU A 295 18.52 26.07 13.34
C GLU A 295 19.76 25.50 14.02
N GLU A 296 20.03 24.22 13.81
CA GLU A 296 21.40 23.76 13.64
C GLU A 296 21.89 24.50 12.39
N SER A 297 22.23 25.76 12.60
CA SER A 297 22.96 26.65 11.72
C SER A 297 24.12 25.84 11.19
N ALA A 298 23.90 25.19 10.04
CA ALA A 298 24.64 24.07 9.48
C ALA A 298 25.52 23.28 10.48
N ALA A 299 25.30 21.97 10.63
CA ALA A 299 26.32 21.07 11.21
C ALA A 299 27.74 21.27 10.60
N MET A 300 27.82 21.95 9.44
CA MET A 300 29.03 22.39 8.73
C MET A 300 29.52 23.82 9.03
N SER A 301 28.71 24.75 9.58
CA SER A 301 29.09 26.17 9.77
C SER A 301 30.11 26.38 10.88
N ARG A 302 30.13 25.49 11.88
CA ARG A 302 31.11 25.45 12.97
C ARG A 302 32.32 24.56 12.66
N ARG A 303 32.40 23.97 11.46
CA ARG A 303 33.51 23.10 11.11
C ARG A 303 34.73 23.96 10.80
N LYS A 304 35.68 24.04 11.75
CA LYS A 304 37.04 24.51 11.44
C LYS A 304 37.63 23.53 10.41
N ILE A 305 37.86 24.02 9.20
CA ILE A 305 38.68 23.30 8.21
C ILE A 305 40.11 23.43 8.69
N TYR A 306 40.66 22.36 9.23
CA TYR A 306 42.07 22.30 9.59
C TYR A 306 42.83 21.82 8.36
N GLU A 307 43.60 22.70 7.72
CA GLU A 307 44.53 22.31 6.66
C GLU A 307 45.64 21.42 7.25
N GLY A 308 45.95 20.32 6.57
CA GLY A 308 47.03 19.42 6.96
C GLY A 308 46.68 18.34 8.00
N LEU A 309 45.41 18.21 8.42
CA LEU A 309 45.03 17.03 9.20
C LEU A 309 45.14 15.77 8.32
N PRO A 310 45.90 14.74 8.75
CA PRO A 310 45.93 13.48 8.04
C PRO A 310 44.51 12.91 8.00
N LEU A 311 44.13 12.36 6.84
CA LEU A 311 42.85 11.66 6.68
C LEU A 311 42.74 10.60 7.79
N PRO A 312 41.69 10.61 8.63
CA PRO A 312 41.56 9.65 9.71
C PRO A 312 41.70 8.22 9.21
N ASP A 313 42.39 7.36 9.95
CA ASP A 313 42.73 6.01 9.47
C ASP A 313 41.51 5.13 9.17
N PHE A 314 40.33 5.44 9.73
CA PHE A 314 39.06 4.78 9.42
C PHE A 314 38.42 5.24 8.09
N LEU A 315 38.81 6.43 7.58
CA LEU A 315 38.44 6.92 6.25
C LEU A 315 39.49 6.59 5.20
N ARG A 316 40.72 6.25 5.63
CA ARG A 316 41.72 5.66 4.74
C ARG A 316 41.25 4.25 4.44
N PRO A 317 40.89 3.94 3.18
CA PRO A 317 40.64 2.55 2.82
C PRO A 317 41.90 1.77 3.20
N ALA A 318 41.73 0.67 3.94
CA ALA A 318 42.85 -0.21 4.24
C ALA A 318 43.53 -0.57 2.90
N PRO A 319 44.87 -0.51 2.79
CA PRO A 319 45.56 -0.94 1.59
C PRO A 319 45.13 -2.38 1.31
N TRP A 320 44.35 -2.57 0.25
CA TRP A 320 43.74 -3.85 -0.07
C TRP A 320 44.86 -4.74 -0.63
N GLN A 321 45.29 -5.73 0.14
CA GLN A 321 46.36 -6.67 -0.23
C GLN A 321 45.84 -7.86 -1.06
N GLY A 322 44.57 -7.85 -1.48
CA GLY A 322 43.93 -8.96 -2.19
C GLY A 322 43.80 -8.73 -3.70
N GLU A 323 44.29 -9.69 -4.48
CA GLU A 323 44.11 -9.82 -5.93
C GLU A 323 42.74 -10.41 -6.30
N MET A 324 41.61 -9.86 -5.82
CA MET A 324 40.32 -10.21 -6.42
C MET A 324 39.88 -9.11 -7.36
N PRO A 325 40.36 -9.11 -8.62
CA PRO A 325 39.78 -8.28 -9.65
C PRO A 325 38.31 -8.68 -9.84
N LEU A 326 37.48 -7.70 -10.19
CA LEU A 326 36.24 -8.01 -10.87
C LEU A 326 36.63 -8.60 -12.23
N GLU A 327 36.61 -9.93 -12.32
CA GLU A 327 36.94 -10.67 -13.53
C GLU A 327 35.67 -11.20 -14.18
N VAL A 328 35.56 -10.92 -15.48
CA VAL A 328 34.42 -11.28 -16.31
C VAL A 328 35.00 -11.93 -17.55
N GLU A 329 34.75 -13.23 -17.72
CA GLU A 329 35.28 -14.00 -18.85
C GLU A 329 34.16 -14.43 -19.80
N ARG A 330 34.38 -14.24 -21.11
CA ARG A 330 33.53 -14.75 -22.20
C ARG A 330 32.04 -14.41 -22.07
N VAL A 331 31.69 -13.30 -21.44
CA VAL A 331 30.28 -12.94 -21.30
C VAL A 331 29.69 -12.52 -22.64
N SER A 332 28.50 -13.03 -22.93
CA SER A 332 27.81 -12.79 -24.17
C SER A 332 26.32 -12.55 -23.91
N LYS A 333 25.71 -11.59 -24.61
CA LYS A 333 24.26 -11.35 -24.56
C LYS A 333 23.69 -11.13 -25.95
N HIS A 334 22.62 -11.86 -26.22
CA HIS A 334 21.85 -11.81 -27.45
C HIS A 334 20.43 -11.33 -27.16
N PHE A 335 19.93 -10.40 -27.96
CA PHE A 335 18.52 -9.96 -27.93
C PHE A 335 17.89 -10.27 -29.28
N GLY A 336 17.17 -11.39 -29.36
CA GLY A 336 16.66 -11.90 -30.64
C GLY A 336 17.81 -12.16 -31.61
N GLY A 337 17.76 -11.55 -32.80
CA GLY A 337 18.81 -11.65 -33.81
C GLY A 337 20.05 -10.76 -33.59
N ILE A 338 20.06 -9.91 -32.56
CA ILE A 338 21.14 -8.94 -32.32
C ILE A 338 22.11 -9.47 -31.27
N ARG A 339 23.41 -9.57 -31.61
CA ARG A 339 24.49 -9.86 -30.65
C ARG A 339 24.94 -8.56 -29.99
N ALA A 340 24.45 -8.28 -28.78
CA ALA A 340 24.72 -7.02 -28.09
C ALA A 340 26.07 -7.01 -27.36
N VAL A 341 26.50 -8.17 -26.86
CA VAL A 341 27.83 -8.41 -26.29
C VAL A 341 28.24 -9.81 -26.72
N GLU A 342 29.47 -10.01 -27.19
CA GLU A 342 29.96 -11.30 -27.65
C GLU A 342 31.38 -11.54 -27.12
N ASN A 343 31.56 -12.62 -26.36
CA ASN A 343 32.82 -13.05 -25.76
C ASN A 343 33.63 -11.92 -25.11
N ALA A 344 32.97 -11.05 -24.36
CA ALA A 344 33.65 -9.92 -23.71
C ALA A 344 34.45 -10.40 -22.50
N HIS A 345 35.65 -9.83 -22.35
CA HIS A 345 36.56 -10.05 -21.23
C HIS A 345 36.82 -8.71 -20.53
N LEU A 346 36.70 -8.68 -19.20
CA LEU A 346 36.97 -7.49 -18.40
C LEU A 346 37.59 -7.90 -17.06
N SER A 347 38.73 -7.31 -16.73
CA SER A 347 39.37 -7.41 -15.41
C SER A 347 39.52 -6.01 -14.83
N VAL A 348 38.98 -5.77 -13.63
CA VAL A 348 39.13 -4.48 -12.92
C VAL A 348 39.76 -4.74 -11.57
N HIS A 349 40.96 -4.19 -11.36
CA HIS A 349 41.68 -4.30 -10.09
C HIS A 349 41.27 -3.19 -9.11
N ALA A 350 41.56 -3.40 -7.84
CA ALA A 350 41.25 -2.41 -6.82
C ALA A 350 42.14 -1.17 -6.93
N GLY A 351 41.53 -0.01 -6.70
CA GLY A 351 42.22 1.28 -6.82
C GLY A 351 42.35 1.78 -8.26
N GLU A 352 41.91 1.00 -9.26
CA GLU A 352 41.89 1.42 -10.66
C GLU A 352 40.54 2.04 -11.04
N VAL A 353 40.59 3.03 -11.93
CA VAL A 353 39.40 3.62 -12.55
C VAL A 353 39.36 3.17 -14.00
N HIS A 354 38.44 2.27 -14.33
CA HIS A 354 38.29 1.73 -15.69
C HIS A 354 37.15 2.44 -16.43
N ALA A 355 37.43 3.01 -17.61
CA ALA A 355 36.44 3.70 -18.43
C ALA A 355 36.00 2.83 -19.61
N LEU A 356 34.73 2.43 -19.65
CA LEU A 356 34.14 1.70 -20.78
C LEU A 356 33.55 2.69 -21.80
N ILE A 357 34.20 2.87 -22.94
CA ILE A 357 33.87 3.87 -23.96
C ILE A 357 33.45 3.18 -25.28
N GLY A 358 32.61 3.85 -26.07
CA GLY A 358 32.14 3.35 -27.37
C GLY A 358 30.95 4.17 -27.88
N PRO A 359 30.55 4.03 -29.15
CA PRO A 359 29.41 4.75 -29.71
C PRO A 359 28.07 4.36 -29.05
N ASN A 360 27.03 5.16 -29.26
CA ASN A 360 25.68 4.82 -28.80
C ASN A 360 25.22 3.50 -29.44
N GLY A 361 24.70 2.58 -28.62
CA GLY A 361 24.33 1.23 -29.08
C GLY A 361 25.45 0.19 -29.06
N ALA A 362 26.70 0.55 -28.72
CA ALA A 362 27.84 -0.39 -28.68
C ALA A 362 27.80 -1.46 -27.56
N GLY A 363 26.66 -1.68 -26.89
CA GLY A 363 26.54 -2.71 -25.86
C GLY A 363 27.13 -2.37 -24.49
N LYS A 364 27.63 -1.14 -24.25
CA LYS A 364 28.23 -0.73 -22.96
C LYS A 364 27.32 -0.99 -21.75
N THR A 365 26.08 -0.50 -21.82
CA THR A 365 25.07 -0.72 -20.76
C THR A 365 24.72 -2.19 -20.63
N THR A 366 24.72 -2.94 -21.73
CA THR A 366 24.46 -4.39 -21.73
C THR A 366 25.58 -5.15 -21.03
N LEU A 367 26.85 -4.83 -21.29
CA LEU A 367 27.99 -5.41 -20.59
C LEU A 367 27.90 -5.11 -19.10
N PHE A 368 27.62 -3.87 -18.71
CA PHE A 368 27.46 -3.50 -17.31
C PHE A 368 26.32 -4.29 -16.63
N ASN A 369 25.20 -4.49 -17.33
CA ASN A 369 24.06 -5.26 -16.83
C ASN A 369 24.37 -6.76 -16.69
N LEU A 370 25.21 -7.33 -17.55
CA LEU A 370 25.73 -8.71 -17.41
C LEU A 370 26.58 -8.82 -16.15
N VAL A 371 27.57 -7.92 -15.99
CA VAL A 371 28.48 -7.90 -14.84
C VAL A 371 27.72 -7.74 -13.51
N SER A 372 26.65 -6.96 -13.51
CA SER A 372 25.83 -6.70 -12.33
C SER A 372 24.68 -7.70 -12.11
N GLY A 373 24.60 -8.75 -12.93
CA GLY A 373 23.64 -9.85 -12.76
C GLY A 373 22.18 -9.50 -13.08
N MET A 374 21.92 -8.46 -13.88
CA MET A 374 20.55 -8.08 -14.23
C MET A 374 19.87 -9.08 -15.18
N PHE A 375 20.64 -9.75 -16.04
CA PHE A 375 20.18 -10.77 -16.98
C PHE A 375 21.32 -11.52 -17.65
#